data_AF-A0A3C1HAK5-F1
#
_entry.id   AF-A0A3C1HAK5-F1
#
_cell.length_a   1.000
_cell.length_b   1.000
_cell.length_c   1.000
_cell.angle_alpha   90.00
_cell.angle_beta   90.00
_cell.angle_gamma   90.00
#
_symmetry.space_group_name_H-M   'P 1'
#
loop_
_entity.id
_entity.type
_entity.pdbx_description
1 polymer ?
#
loop_
_entity_poly.entity_id
_entity_poly.type
_entity_poly.pdbx_seq_one_letter_code
_entity_poly.pdbx_strand_id
1 'polypeptide(L)'
;MIPTHASAPLVTTPPGRRHGFTLVEMLVAMAIGGVVFSMVGFLSVFFARNFIFVGNHCELQQTSRVALEQFKTDTRQSVSLQSYTNNVLVLQNLDGTTVQYVYSPDLQTWTRTYSGNSRVLLRNVKDLQVNLYQRNPVGGGYDIWPVADISTTKLISLTLTLSRTVPGLPDQTEILVGTKAVIRKH
;
A
#
# COMPACT_ATOMS: atom_id res chain seq x y z
N MET A 1 1.04 76.37 60.00
CA MET A 1 0.49 75.46 61.02
C MET A 1 -0.01 74.23 60.29
N ILE A 2 0.50 73.05 60.66
CA ILE A 2 0.53 71.83 59.84
C ILE A 2 -0.88 71.25 59.64
N PRO A 3 -1.33 70.94 58.40
CA PRO A 3 -2.60 70.26 58.18
C PRO A 3 -2.49 68.78 58.54
N THR A 4 -3.30 68.36 59.50
CA THR A 4 -3.55 66.97 59.87
C THR A 4 -4.17 66.20 58.71
N HIS A 5 -3.40 65.29 58.11
CA HIS A 5 -3.92 64.30 57.16
C HIS A 5 -4.76 63.26 57.92
N ALA A 6 -6.07 63.29 57.73
CA ALA A 6 -6.98 62.23 58.17
C ALA A 6 -6.74 60.97 57.32
N SER A 7 -6.29 59.90 57.96
CA SER A 7 -6.13 58.57 57.37
C SER A 7 -7.50 57.94 57.09
N ALA A 8 -7.75 57.61 55.82
CA ALA A 8 -8.97 56.91 55.40
C ALA A 8 -9.01 55.46 55.92
N PRO A 9 -10.19 54.93 56.30
CA PRO A 9 -10.33 53.57 56.80
C PRO A 9 -10.18 52.52 55.68
N LEU A 10 -9.42 51.46 55.97
CA LEU A 10 -9.20 50.29 55.11
C LEU A 10 -10.49 49.46 55.01
N VAL A 11 -11.17 49.52 53.86
CA VAL A 11 -12.30 48.63 53.54
C VAL A 11 -11.75 47.23 53.25
N THR A 12 -11.85 46.33 54.23
CA THR A 12 -11.54 44.90 54.04
C THR A 12 -12.77 44.21 53.48
N THR A 13 -12.71 43.81 52.22
CA THR A 13 -13.76 42.98 51.60
C THR A 13 -13.73 41.60 52.28
N PRO A 14 -14.87 41.06 52.74
CA PRO A 14 -14.88 39.76 53.40
C PRO A 14 -14.40 38.67 52.42
N PRO A 15 -13.59 37.70 52.86
CA PRO A 15 -13.16 36.61 52.01
C PRO A 15 -14.38 35.83 51.54
N GLY A 16 -14.58 35.75 50.22
CA GLY A 16 -15.67 34.98 49.63
C GLY A 16 -15.64 33.53 50.11
N ARG A 17 -16.78 33.00 50.55
CA ARG A 17 -16.91 31.61 51.01
C ARG A 17 -16.48 30.65 49.89
N ARG A 18 -15.32 30.01 50.07
CA ARG A 18 -14.84 28.94 49.19
C ARG A 18 -15.66 27.68 49.51
N HIS A 19 -16.58 27.33 48.63
CA HIS A 19 -17.30 26.06 48.71
C HIS A 19 -16.44 25.01 47.99
N GLY A 20 -16.03 23.97 48.72
CA GLY A 20 -15.34 22.81 48.13
C GLY A 20 -16.34 21.89 47.44
N PHE A 21 -15.86 21.08 46.50
CA PHE A 21 -16.68 20.05 45.86
C PHE A 21 -17.16 19.03 46.88
N THR A 22 -18.43 18.66 46.78
CA THR A 22 -19.01 17.59 47.59
C THR A 22 -18.50 16.23 47.09
N LEU A 23 -18.47 15.24 47.98
CA LEU A 23 -18.04 13.88 47.65
C LEU A 23 -18.86 13.31 46.48
N VAL A 24 -20.17 13.59 46.46
CA VAL A 24 -21.09 13.15 45.40
C VAL A 24 -20.71 13.76 44.05
N GLU A 25 -20.39 15.04 43.99
CA GLU A 25 -19.94 15.71 42.75
C GLU A 25 -18.64 15.09 42.20
N MET A 26 -17.69 14.76 43.08
CA MET A 26 -16.44 14.10 42.68
C MET A 26 -16.68 12.69 42.14
N LEU A 27 -17.60 11.93 42.75
CA LEU A 27 -17.95 10.58 42.29
C LEU A 27 -18.59 10.62 40.90
N VAL A 28 -19.55 11.54 40.70
CA VAL A 28 -20.19 11.73 39.38
C VAL A 28 -19.18 12.18 38.33
N ALA A 29 -18.29 13.12 38.66
CA ALA A 29 -17.24 13.57 37.75
C ALA A 29 -16.27 12.43 37.37
N MET A 30 -15.87 11.59 38.33
CA MET A 30 -15.04 10.42 38.06
C MET A 30 -15.75 9.39 37.19
N ALA A 31 -17.05 9.15 37.41
CA ALA A 31 -17.83 8.22 36.60
C ALA A 31 -17.91 8.70 35.13
N ILE A 32 -18.23 9.98 34.92
CA ILE A 32 -18.29 10.57 33.58
C ILE A 32 -16.90 10.57 32.92
N GLY A 33 -15.87 10.99 33.65
CA GLY A 33 -14.48 10.98 33.17
C GLY A 33 -14.02 9.58 32.75
N GLY A 34 -14.33 8.56 33.54
CA GLY A 34 -14.01 7.17 33.24
C GLY A 34 -14.64 6.69 31.92
N VAL A 35 -15.89 7.04 31.66
CA VAL A 35 -16.57 6.73 30.38
C VAL A 35 -15.88 7.42 29.20
N VAL A 36 -15.56 8.71 29.35
CA VAL A 36 -14.89 9.48 28.29
C VAL A 36 -13.50 8.93 28.00
N PHE A 37 -12.68 8.65 29.03
CA PHE A 37 -11.36 8.07 28.84
C PHE A 37 -11.43 6.68 28.21
N SER A 38 -12.42 5.86 28.59
CA SER A 38 -12.64 4.56 27.96
C SER A 38 -12.94 4.71 26.47
N MET A 39 -13.83 5.64 26.09
CA MET A 39 -14.16 5.91 24.70
C MET A 39 -12.94 6.36 23.88
N VAL A 40 -12.14 7.28 24.43
CA VAL A 40 -10.90 7.74 23.79
C VAL A 40 -9.88 6.61 23.65
N GLY A 41 -9.78 5.73 24.66
CA GLY A 41 -8.92 4.55 24.63
C GLY A 41 -9.28 3.60 23.49
N PHE A 42 -10.58 3.26 23.36
CA PHE A 42 -11.07 2.42 22.27
C PHE A 42 -10.81 3.05 20.90
N LEU A 43 -11.10 4.35 20.76
CA LEU A 43 -10.89 5.07 19.51
C LEU A 43 -9.40 5.12 19.11
N SER A 44 -8.51 5.30 20.08
CA SER A 44 -7.06 5.32 19.86
C SER A 44 -6.55 3.97 19.31
N VAL A 45 -6.97 2.87 19.92
CA VAL A 45 -6.61 1.51 19.45
C VAL A 45 -7.18 1.25 18.06
N PHE A 46 -8.41 1.69 17.80
CA PHE A 46 -9.02 1.57 16.49
C PHE A 46 -8.22 2.33 15.43
N PHE A 47 -7.85 3.59 15.66
CA PHE A 47 -7.04 4.35 14.71
C PHE A 47 -5.66 3.74 14.48
N ALA A 48 -4.98 3.29 15.54
CA ALA A 48 -3.68 2.64 15.41
C ALA A 48 -3.74 1.42 14.46
N ARG A 49 -4.77 0.58 14.58
CA ARG A 49 -4.97 -0.57 13.68
C ARG A 49 -5.23 -0.14 12.23
N ASN A 50 -6.08 0.87 12.03
CA ASN A 50 -6.37 1.38 10.70
C ASN A 50 -5.13 1.96 10.02
N PHE A 51 -4.28 2.69 10.75
CA PHE A 51 -3.05 3.25 10.18
C PHE A 51 -2.08 2.16 9.72
N ILE A 52 -1.98 1.03 10.43
CA ILE A 52 -1.16 -0.11 10.00
C ILE A 52 -1.69 -0.69 8.69
N PHE A 53 -3.01 -0.88 8.57
CA PHE A 53 -3.63 -1.40 7.35
C PHE A 53 -3.40 -0.47 6.15
N VAL A 54 -3.62 0.84 6.33
CA VAL A 54 -3.41 1.85 5.28
C VAL A 54 -1.93 1.94 4.90
N GLY A 55 -1.02 1.89 5.88
CA GLY A 55 0.43 1.89 5.65
C GLY A 55 0.88 0.71 4.79
N ASN A 56 0.43 -0.50 5.14
CA ASN A 56 0.68 -1.70 4.34
C ASN A 56 0.12 -1.59 2.93
N HIS A 57 -1.11 -1.06 2.79
CA HIS A 57 -1.71 -0.87 1.48
C HIS A 57 -0.91 0.09 0.61
N CYS A 58 -0.48 1.23 1.17
CA CYS A 58 0.34 2.22 0.46
C CYS A 58 1.68 1.62 -0.01
N GLU A 59 2.37 0.88 0.86
CA GLU A 59 3.64 0.24 0.53
C GLU A 59 3.48 -0.82 -0.59
N LEU A 60 2.45 -1.67 -0.50
CA LEU A 60 2.14 -2.66 -1.54
C LEU A 60 1.82 -1.98 -2.88
N GLN A 61 1.04 -0.88 -2.87
CA GLN A 61 0.77 -0.13 -4.10
C GLN A 61 2.05 0.49 -4.68
N GLN A 62 2.88 1.12 -3.86
CA GLN A 62 4.10 1.78 -4.33
C GLN A 62 5.07 0.77 -4.95
N THR A 63 5.35 -0.33 -4.24
CA THR A 63 6.27 -1.37 -4.71
C THR A 63 5.75 -2.06 -5.97
N SER A 64 4.45 -2.40 -6.03
CA SER A 64 3.83 -2.99 -7.22
C SER A 64 3.95 -2.09 -8.45
N ARG A 65 3.70 -0.78 -8.32
CA ARG A 65 3.85 0.18 -9.42
C ARG A 65 5.26 0.22 -9.95
N VAL A 66 6.26 0.31 -9.07
CA VAL A 66 7.68 0.32 -9.49
C VAL A 66 8.03 -0.96 -10.25
N ALA A 67 7.61 -2.13 -9.75
CA ALA A 67 7.85 -3.41 -10.41
C ALA A 67 7.14 -3.51 -11.78
N LEU A 68 5.90 -3.03 -11.88
CA LEU A 68 5.14 -3.02 -13.13
C LEU A 68 5.69 -2.03 -14.17
N GLU A 69 6.19 -0.86 -13.74
CA GLU A 69 6.89 0.06 -14.63
C GLU A 69 8.21 -0.53 -15.14
N GLN A 70 8.96 -1.21 -14.27
CA GLN A 70 10.17 -1.94 -14.68
C GLN A 70 9.81 -3.00 -15.73
N PHE A 71 8.80 -3.82 -15.47
CA PHE A 71 8.30 -4.83 -16.40
C PHE A 71 7.84 -4.25 -17.74
N LYS A 72 7.08 -3.15 -17.72
CA LYS A 72 6.68 -2.44 -18.94
C LYS A 72 7.88 -1.95 -19.73
N THR A 73 8.87 -1.40 -19.04
CA THR A 73 10.08 -0.86 -19.66
C THR A 73 10.87 -1.97 -20.34
N ASP A 74 11.12 -3.08 -19.63
CA ASP A 74 11.82 -4.24 -20.19
C ASP A 74 11.06 -4.84 -21.37
N THR A 75 9.74 -5.00 -21.26
CA THR A 75 8.91 -5.50 -22.37
C THR A 75 8.94 -4.58 -23.58
N ARG A 76 8.96 -3.25 -23.38
CA ARG A 76 9.04 -2.27 -24.47
C ARG A 76 10.41 -2.22 -25.14
N GLN A 77 11.47 -2.57 -24.42
CA GLN A 77 12.84 -2.67 -24.93
C GLN A 77 13.15 -4.03 -25.55
N SER A 78 12.28 -5.01 -25.32
CA SER A 78 12.38 -6.34 -25.89
C SER A 78 11.98 -6.37 -27.36
N VAL A 79 12.66 -7.21 -28.14
CA VAL A 79 12.38 -7.48 -29.56
C VAL A 79 11.37 -8.62 -29.70
N SER A 80 11.54 -9.65 -28.89
CA SER A 80 10.77 -10.88 -28.97
C SER A 80 10.65 -11.56 -27.61
N LEU A 81 9.61 -12.38 -27.49
CA LEU A 81 9.45 -13.32 -26.40
C LEU A 81 10.14 -14.63 -26.82
N GLN A 82 11.09 -15.09 -26.00
CA GLN A 82 11.88 -16.31 -26.26
C GLN A 82 11.21 -17.55 -25.70
N SER A 83 10.77 -17.48 -24.44
CA SER A 83 10.06 -18.58 -23.79
C SER A 83 9.04 -18.07 -22.78
N TYR A 84 8.00 -18.87 -22.60
CA TYR A 84 6.93 -18.59 -21.67
C TYR A 84 6.41 -19.88 -21.03
N THR A 85 6.27 -19.84 -19.72
CA THR A 85 5.54 -20.78 -18.87
C THR A 85 4.77 -19.98 -17.84
N ASN A 86 3.85 -20.60 -17.10
CA ASN A 86 3.04 -19.92 -16.08
C ASN A 86 3.88 -19.14 -15.04
N ASN A 87 5.11 -19.59 -14.77
CA ASN A 87 5.98 -19.04 -13.74
C ASN A 87 7.23 -18.37 -14.30
N VAL A 88 7.55 -18.55 -15.58
CA VAL A 88 8.79 -18.03 -16.18
C VAL A 88 8.48 -17.35 -17.51
N LEU A 89 8.95 -16.11 -17.64
CA LEU A 89 8.87 -15.33 -18.87
C LEU A 89 10.28 -14.89 -19.26
N VAL A 90 10.72 -15.22 -20.46
CA VAL A 90 12.04 -14.82 -20.97
C VAL A 90 11.87 -13.96 -22.21
N LEU A 91 12.32 -12.72 -22.10
CA LEU A 91 12.32 -11.74 -23.18
C LEU A 91 13.75 -11.55 -23.70
N GLN A 92 13.87 -11.25 -25.00
CA GLN A 92 15.13 -10.88 -25.62
C GLN A 92 15.12 -9.40 -25.97
N ASN A 93 16.15 -8.67 -25.54
CA ASN A 93 16.39 -7.27 -25.87
C ASN A 93 17.09 -7.10 -27.22
N LEU A 94 17.12 -5.86 -27.72
CA LEU A 94 17.80 -5.48 -28.96
C LEU A 94 19.28 -5.84 -28.96
N ASP A 95 19.94 -5.76 -27.79
CA ASP A 95 21.37 -6.04 -27.63
C ASP A 95 21.68 -7.54 -27.57
N GLY A 96 20.68 -8.42 -27.76
CA GLY A 96 20.81 -9.87 -27.63
C GLY A 96 20.79 -10.39 -26.20
N THR A 97 20.84 -9.50 -25.20
CA THR A 97 20.68 -9.85 -23.78
C THR A 97 19.26 -10.33 -23.48
N THR A 98 19.13 -11.19 -22.47
CA THR A 98 17.83 -11.69 -22.02
C THR A 98 17.43 -11.09 -20.69
N VAL A 99 16.13 -10.77 -20.59
CA VAL A 99 15.47 -10.42 -19.34
C VAL A 99 14.57 -11.59 -18.97
N GLN A 100 14.82 -12.20 -17.81
CA GLN A 100 14.03 -13.30 -17.29
C GLN A 100 13.23 -12.85 -16.07
N TYR A 101 11.95 -13.19 -16.05
CA TYR A 101 11.10 -13.07 -14.88
C TYR A 101 10.73 -14.45 -14.36
N VAL A 102 10.89 -14.67 -13.06
CA VAL A 102 10.55 -15.92 -12.39
C VAL A 102 9.63 -15.63 -11.21
N TYR A 103 8.47 -16.27 -11.21
CA TYR A 103 7.56 -16.32 -10.08
C TYR A 103 7.74 -17.64 -9.32
N SER A 104 8.17 -17.55 -8.07
CA SER A 104 8.24 -18.68 -7.16
C SER A 104 7.01 -18.64 -6.23
N PRO A 105 6.06 -19.59 -6.36
CA PRO A 105 4.88 -19.64 -5.49
C PRO A 105 5.26 -20.02 -4.05
N ASP A 106 6.28 -20.88 -3.87
CA ASP A 106 6.75 -21.31 -2.56
C ASP A 106 7.35 -20.15 -1.75
N LEU A 107 8.14 -19.30 -2.42
CA LEU A 107 8.74 -18.12 -1.79
C LEU A 107 7.85 -16.88 -1.88
N GLN A 108 6.74 -16.95 -2.63
CA GLN A 108 5.87 -15.82 -2.96
C GLN A 108 6.65 -14.61 -3.48
N THR A 109 7.67 -14.86 -4.31
CA THR A 109 8.54 -13.81 -4.85
C THR A 109 8.48 -13.76 -6.36
N TRP A 110 8.55 -12.53 -6.86
CA TRP A 110 8.72 -12.28 -8.29
C TRP A 110 10.08 -11.65 -8.52
N THR A 111 10.91 -12.35 -9.27
CA THR A 111 12.33 -12.05 -9.45
C THR A 111 12.61 -11.72 -10.90
N ARG A 112 13.38 -10.65 -11.12
CA ARG A 112 13.90 -10.27 -12.42
C ARG A 112 15.39 -10.59 -12.48
N THR A 113 15.80 -11.31 -13.50
CA THR A 113 17.20 -11.56 -13.83
C THR A 113 17.52 -10.86 -15.15
N TYR A 114 18.52 -9.99 -15.14
CA TYR A 114 18.97 -9.28 -16.33
C TYR A 114 20.48 -9.36 -16.45
N SER A 115 20.96 -9.87 -17.58
CA SER A 115 22.40 -10.04 -17.82
C SER A 115 23.12 -10.77 -16.67
N GLY A 116 22.49 -11.82 -16.12
CA GLY A 116 23.00 -12.61 -15.00
C GLY A 116 22.78 -12.02 -13.60
N ASN A 117 22.38 -10.74 -13.49
CA ASN A 117 22.08 -10.11 -12.20
C ASN A 117 20.63 -10.36 -11.82
N SER A 118 20.40 -11.07 -10.71
CA SER A 118 19.07 -11.38 -10.20
C SER A 118 18.67 -10.43 -9.07
N ARG A 119 17.44 -9.91 -9.12
CA ARG A 119 16.87 -9.04 -8.10
C ARG A 119 15.40 -9.40 -7.88
N VAL A 120 15.02 -9.57 -6.62
CA VAL A 120 13.62 -9.68 -6.21
C VAL A 120 12.93 -8.34 -6.43
N LEU A 121 11.92 -8.30 -7.30
CA LEU A 121 11.12 -7.10 -7.56
C LEU A 121 9.97 -6.98 -6.57
N LEU A 122 9.27 -8.08 -6.30
CA LEU A 122 8.13 -8.13 -5.38
C LEU A 122 8.22 -9.34 -4.46
N ARG A 123 7.64 -9.16 -3.27
CA ARG A 123 7.46 -10.17 -2.23
C ARG A 123 5.98 -10.26 -1.87
N ASN A 124 5.60 -11.39 -1.29
CA ASN A 124 4.21 -11.71 -0.91
C ASN A 124 3.25 -11.67 -2.11
N VAL A 125 3.71 -12.23 -3.24
CA VAL A 125 2.89 -12.42 -4.43
C VAL A 125 2.09 -13.71 -4.25
N LYS A 126 0.78 -13.55 -4.03
CA LYS A 126 -0.18 -14.63 -3.83
C LYS A 126 -0.50 -15.35 -5.14
N ASP A 127 -0.67 -14.58 -6.19
CA ASP A 127 -0.97 -15.09 -7.53
C ASP A 127 -0.38 -14.17 -8.60
N LEU A 128 0.01 -14.77 -9.72
CA LEU A 128 0.55 -14.07 -10.87
C LEU A 128 0.03 -14.73 -12.14
N GLN A 129 -0.65 -13.94 -12.96
CA GLN A 129 -1.19 -14.37 -14.24
C GLN A 129 -0.57 -13.55 -15.37
N VAL A 130 -0.03 -14.25 -16.38
CA VAL A 130 0.45 -13.65 -17.61
C VAL A 130 -0.43 -14.12 -18.76
N ASN A 131 -0.92 -13.16 -19.55
CA ASN A 131 -1.68 -13.44 -20.76
C ASN A 131 -0.95 -12.83 -21.97
N LEU A 132 -0.81 -13.62 -23.03
CA LEU A 132 -0.12 -13.25 -24.25
C LEU A 132 -1.13 -12.99 -25.38
N TYR A 133 -0.97 -11.88 -26.09
CA TYR A 133 -1.87 -11.45 -27.16
C TYR A 133 -1.11 -11.07 -28.44
N GLN A 134 -1.76 -11.31 -29.58
CA GLN A 134 -1.28 -10.87 -30.89
C GLN A 134 -1.63 -9.40 -31.14
N ARG A 135 -1.16 -8.81 -32.24
CA ARG A 135 -1.51 -7.41 -32.58
C ARG A 135 -2.86 -7.29 -33.27
N ASN A 136 -3.32 -8.35 -33.93
CA ASN A 136 -4.46 -8.28 -34.81
C ASN A 136 -5.76 -8.30 -33.98
N PRO A 137 -6.64 -7.30 -34.13
CA PRO A 137 -7.96 -7.33 -33.52
C PRO A 137 -8.80 -8.45 -34.14
N VAL A 138 -9.72 -9.01 -33.36
CA VAL A 138 -10.73 -9.95 -33.86
C VAL A 138 -11.61 -9.23 -34.89
N GLY A 139 -11.79 -9.81 -36.07
CA GLY A 139 -12.61 -9.21 -37.13
C GLY A 139 -14.01 -8.89 -36.60
N GLY A 140 -14.37 -7.60 -36.59
CA GLY A 140 -15.67 -7.13 -36.11
C GLY A 140 -15.74 -6.76 -34.61
N GLY A 141 -14.63 -6.78 -33.87
CA GLY A 141 -14.59 -6.41 -32.44
C GLY A 141 -13.34 -5.61 -32.03
N TYR A 142 -13.36 -5.10 -30.80
CA TYR A 142 -12.20 -4.44 -30.16
C TYR A 142 -11.31 -5.40 -29.36
N ASP A 143 -11.65 -6.70 -29.36
CA ASP A 143 -10.88 -7.73 -28.65
C ASP A 143 -9.67 -8.19 -29.45
N ILE A 144 -8.66 -8.67 -28.72
CA ILE A 144 -7.36 -9.07 -29.26
C ILE A 144 -7.25 -10.59 -29.20
N TRP A 145 -6.79 -11.22 -30.29
CA TRP A 145 -6.62 -12.67 -30.32
C TRP A 145 -5.56 -13.15 -29.32
N PRO A 146 -5.85 -14.23 -28.54
CA PRO A 146 -4.81 -14.92 -27.78
C PRO A 146 -3.76 -15.50 -28.73
N VAL A 147 -2.52 -15.56 -28.26
CA VAL A 147 -1.39 -16.03 -29.05
C VAL A 147 -1.48 -17.54 -29.28
N ALA A 148 -1.41 -17.98 -30.54
CA ALA A 148 -1.22 -19.38 -30.90
C ALA A 148 0.23 -19.85 -30.71
N ASP A 149 1.21 -18.98 -31.01
CA ASP A 149 2.65 -19.26 -30.91
C ASP A 149 3.45 -18.10 -30.33
N ILE A 150 4.40 -18.39 -29.44
CA ILE A 150 5.23 -17.41 -28.72
C ILE A 150 5.85 -16.35 -29.65
N SER A 151 6.26 -16.75 -30.87
CA SER A 151 6.85 -15.89 -31.90
C SER A 151 5.94 -14.77 -32.40
N THR A 152 4.62 -14.94 -32.29
CA THR A 152 3.60 -13.98 -32.73
C THR A 152 3.17 -13.01 -31.62
N THR A 153 3.66 -13.20 -30.40
CA THR A 153 3.33 -12.35 -29.24
C THR A 153 3.73 -10.91 -29.50
N LYS A 154 2.79 -9.99 -29.28
CA LYS A 154 3.05 -8.54 -29.37
C LYS A 154 2.59 -7.75 -28.16
N LEU A 155 1.60 -8.25 -27.42
CA LEU A 155 1.15 -7.63 -26.18
C LEU A 155 1.20 -8.67 -25.06
N ILE A 156 1.74 -8.25 -23.92
CA ILE A 156 1.78 -9.05 -22.70
C ILE A 156 0.95 -8.31 -21.65
N SER A 157 -0.04 -8.99 -21.11
CA SER A 157 -0.79 -8.54 -19.93
C SER A 157 -0.29 -9.31 -18.73
N LEU A 158 0.07 -8.58 -17.69
CA LEU A 158 0.47 -9.13 -16.40
C LEU A 158 -0.53 -8.67 -15.35
N THR A 159 -1.07 -9.61 -14.60
CA THR A 159 -1.92 -9.36 -13.43
C THR A 159 -1.27 -10.04 -12.24
N LEU A 160 -1.17 -9.32 -11.12
CA LEU A 160 -0.59 -9.83 -9.88
C LEU A 160 -1.48 -9.49 -8.69
N THR A 161 -1.50 -10.41 -7.75
CA THR A 161 -2.22 -10.29 -6.49
C THR A 161 -1.20 -10.32 -5.36
N LEU A 162 -1.12 -9.22 -4.60
CA LEU A 162 -0.24 -9.10 -3.44
C LEU A 162 -1.05 -9.27 -2.17
N SER A 163 -0.53 -10.04 -1.22
CA SER A 163 -1.17 -10.24 0.08
C SER A 163 -0.17 -10.02 1.20
N ARG A 164 -0.51 -9.24 2.23
CA ARG A 164 0.31 -9.10 3.43
C ARG A 164 -0.53 -9.39 4.67
N THR A 165 -0.03 -10.29 5.51
CA THR A 165 -0.61 -10.57 6.83
C THR A 165 -0.04 -9.60 7.86
N VAL A 166 -0.89 -9.02 8.70
CA VAL A 166 -0.44 -8.24 9.86
C VAL A 166 -0.36 -9.19 11.06
N PRO A 167 0.82 -9.38 11.68
CA PRO A 167 0.93 -10.25 12.85
C PRO A 167 -0.05 -9.84 13.95
N GLY A 168 -0.84 -10.80 14.44
CA GLY A 168 -1.80 -10.58 15.52
C GLY A 168 -3.16 -10.00 15.10
N LEU A 169 -3.40 -9.79 13.81
CA LEU A 169 -4.72 -9.48 13.26
C LEU A 169 -5.17 -10.59 12.30
N PRO A 170 -6.46 -10.96 12.31
CA PRO A 170 -7.00 -11.93 11.35
C PRO A 170 -7.06 -11.36 9.93
N ASP A 171 -7.04 -10.03 9.79
CA ASP A 171 -7.22 -9.35 8.52
C ASP A 171 -5.93 -9.32 7.70
N GLN A 172 -6.07 -9.63 6.41
CA GLN A 172 -4.99 -9.57 5.43
C GLN A 172 -5.22 -8.38 4.49
N THR A 173 -4.16 -7.64 4.18
CA THR A 173 -4.23 -6.60 3.15
C THR A 173 -3.95 -7.24 1.80
N GLU A 174 -4.92 -7.17 0.89
CA GLU A 174 -4.81 -7.71 -0.47
C GLU A 174 -4.96 -6.59 -1.51
N ILE A 175 -4.13 -6.65 -2.56
CA ILE A 175 -4.19 -5.71 -3.68
C ILE A 175 -4.05 -6.48 -4.99
N LEU A 176 -4.97 -6.24 -5.92
CA LEU A 176 -4.89 -6.68 -7.31
C LEU A 176 -4.35 -5.52 -8.16
N VAL A 177 -3.30 -5.78 -8.93
CA VAL A 177 -2.72 -4.79 -9.85
C VAL A 177 -2.39 -5.46 -11.17
N GLY A 178 -2.55 -4.75 -12.28
CA GLY A 178 -2.23 -5.28 -13.59
C GLY A 178 -1.67 -4.23 -14.53
N THR A 179 -0.95 -4.69 -15.54
CA THR A 179 -0.42 -3.84 -16.60
C THR A 179 -0.42 -4.56 -17.94
N LYS A 180 -0.47 -3.78 -19.02
CA LYS A 180 -0.33 -4.25 -20.39
C LYS A 180 0.86 -3.55 -21.03
N ALA A 181 1.73 -4.33 -21.66
CA ALA A 181 2.91 -3.85 -22.33
C ALA A 181 2.98 -4.40 -23.76
N VAL A 182 3.39 -3.57 -24.70
CA VAL A 182 3.55 -3.96 -26.11
C VAL A 182 5.04 -4.09 -26.40
N ILE A 183 5.41 -5.21 -27.02
CA ILE A 183 6.75 -5.47 -27.53
C ILE A 183 6.97 -4.58 -28.76
N ARG A 184 7.95 -3.68 -28.69
CA ARG A 184 8.24 -2.73 -29.76
C ARG A 184 9.18 -3.39 -30.76
N LYS A 185 8.60 -4.17 -31.68
CA LYS A 185 9.34 -4.70 -32.83
C LYS A 185 9.91 -3.53 -33.64
N HIS A 186 11.20 -3.60 -33.97
CA HIS A 186 11.76 -2.97 -35.18
C HIS A 186 11.72 -4.00 -36.32
#